data_AF-A0A3P7IU55-F1
#
_entry.id   AF-A0A3P7IU55-F1
#
_cell.length_a   1.000
_cell.length_b   1.000
_cell.length_c   1.000
_cell.angle_alpha   90.00
_cell.angle_beta   90.00
_cell.angle_gamma   90.00
#
_symmetry.space_group_name_H-M   'P 1'
#
loop_
_entity.id
_entity.type
_entity.pdbx_description
1 polymer ?
#
loop_
_entity_poly.entity_id
_entity_poly.type
_entity_poly.pdbx_seq_one_letter_code
_entity_poly.pdbx_strand_id
1 'polypeptide(L)'
;MFVACILVSYPLQFYVPMERIEKWIKRKVAVERQEKLIYGVRMGGVICTCLVAELIPHLALFISLVGSVAGTSLTLVFPPMIELLCSYSKDSLTPWIWIRNIFLMLFALFGFATGTYASIVQIVEAFGKPDVTSVVYSGIEKFSPNSRDSLTPWIWIRNIFLMLFALFGFATGTYASIVQIVEAFGKPDV
;
A
#
# COMPACT_ATOMS: atom_id res chain seq x y z
N MET A 1 -10.73 19.55 -16.13
CA MET A 1 -10.32 18.17 -16.49
C MET A 1 -10.07 17.30 -15.26
N PHE A 2 -9.23 17.71 -14.30
CA PHE A 2 -8.92 16.92 -13.09
C PHE A 2 -10.14 16.46 -12.27
N VAL A 3 -11.11 17.35 -12.02
CA VAL A 3 -12.34 17.03 -11.26
C VAL A 3 -13.18 15.95 -11.95
N ALA A 4 -13.28 15.99 -13.28
CA ALA A 4 -14.02 14.97 -14.04
C ALA A 4 -13.36 13.58 -13.90
N CYS A 5 -12.03 13.52 -13.91
CA CYS A 5 -11.30 12.26 -13.69
C CYS A 5 -11.55 11.70 -12.29
N ILE A 6 -11.56 12.55 -11.25
CA ILE A 6 -11.84 12.12 -9.87
C ILE A 6 -13.28 11.64 -9.73
N LEU A 7 -14.24 12.37 -10.29
CA LEU A 7 -15.66 12.03 -10.22
C LEU A 7 -15.95 10.67 -10.88
N VAL A 8 -15.24 10.33 -11.96
CA VAL A 8 -15.32 9.02 -12.61
C VAL A 8 -14.54 7.94 -11.85
N SER A 9 -13.36 8.25 -11.31
CA SER A 9 -12.48 7.24 -10.68
C SER A 9 -12.95 6.85 -9.28
N TYR A 10 -13.54 7.77 -8.53
CA TYR A 10 -13.93 7.55 -7.14
C TYR A 10 -14.97 6.42 -6.97
N PRO A 11 -16.08 6.37 -7.73
CA PRO A 11 -17.03 5.25 -7.67
C PRO A 11 -16.40 3.90 -8.05
N LEU A 12 -15.48 3.89 -9.03
CA LEU A 12 -14.79 2.67 -9.47
C LEU A 12 -13.87 2.09 -8.39
N GLN A 13 -13.14 2.95 -7.67
CA GLN A 13 -12.28 2.53 -6.56
C GLN A 13 -13.10 2.00 -5.37
N PHE A 14 -14.26 2.60 -5.11
CA PHE A 14 -15.16 2.15 -4.03
C PHE A 14 -15.93 0.85 -4.37
N TYR A 15 -16.08 0.53 -5.67
CA TYR A 15 -16.83 -0.64 -6.12
C TYR A 15 -16.25 -1.97 -5.61
N VAL A 16 -14.94 -2.19 -5.76
CA VAL A 16 -14.28 -3.46 -5.37
C VAL A 16 -14.44 -3.81 -3.88
N PRO A 17 -14.13 -2.90 -2.92
CA PRO A 17 -14.33 -3.19 -1.51
C PRO A 17 -15.82 -3.35 -1.16
N MET A 18 -16.71 -2.55 -1.77
CA MET A 18 -18.14 -2.63 -1.50
C MET A 18 -18.74 -3.96 -1.98
N GLU A 19 -18.35 -4.44 -3.17
CA GLU A 19 -18.76 -5.74 -3.68
C GLU A 19 -18.30 -6.87 -2.75
N ARG A 20 -17.08 -6.77 -2.22
CA ARG A 20 -16.54 -7.75 -1.28
C ARG A 20 -17.32 -7.77 0.03
N ILE A 21 -17.66 -6.60 0.59
CA ILE A 21 -18.45 -6.49 1.81
C ILE A 21 -19.88 -7.00 1.58
N GLU A 22 -20.50 -6.66 0.45
CA GLU A 22 -21.85 -7.11 0.11
C GLU A 22 -21.94 -8.64 0.02
N LYS A 23 -20.98 -9.28 -0.67
CA LYS A 23 -20.89 -10.76 -0.73
C LYS A 23 -20.62 -11.39 0.65
N TRP A 24 -19.94 -10.69 1.54
CA TRP A 24 -19.70 -11.16 2.90
C TRP A 24 -20.98 -11.07 3.75
N ILE A 25 -21.72 -9.96 3.66
CA ILE A 25 -23.00 -9.76 4.37
C ILE A 25 -24.05 -10.77 3.90
N LYS A 26 -24.18 -10.98 2.58
CA LYS A 26 -25.14 -11.93 2.01
C LYS A 26 -24.91 -13.37 2.47
N ARG A 27 -23.66 -13.74 2.79
CA ARG A 27 -23.32 -15.08 3.30
C ARG A 27 -23.56 -15.26 4.80
N LYS A 28 -23.51 -14.18 5.59
CA LYS A 28 -23.56 -14.26 7.06
C LYS A 28 -24.88 -13.77 7.69
N VAL A 29 -25.71 -13.03 6.98
CA VAL A 29 -26.91 -12.37 7.55
C VAL A 29 -28.20 -12.87 6.89
N ALA A 30 -29.30 -12.97 7.65
CA ALA A 30 -30.62 -13.33 7.16
C ALA A 30 -31.22 -12.28 6.20
N VAL A 31 -31.93 -12.74 5.16
CA VAL A 31 -32.42 -11.95 4.01
C VAL A 31 -33.16 -10.68 4.42
N GLU A 32 -33.97 -10.73 5.49
CA GLU A 32 -34.77 -9.60 5.98
C GLU A 32 -33.95 -8.38 6.46
N ARG A 33 -32.69 -8.58 6.89
CA ARG A 33 -31.79 -7.49 7.35
C ARG A 33 -30.67 -7.17 6.36
N GLN A 34 -30.51 -7.96 5.29
CA GLN A 34 -29.42 -7.80 4.33
C GLN A 34 -29.44 -6.43 3.67
N GLU A 35 -30.60 -6.00 3.15
CA GLU A 35 -30.71 -4.73 2.42
C GLU A 35 -30.37 -3.54 3.30
N LYS A 36 -30.92 -3.47 4.51
CA LYS A 36 -30.65 -2.38 5.47
C LYS A 36 -29.17 -2.28 5.83
N LEU A 37 -28.48 -3.41 6.02
CA LEU A 37 -27.05 -3.42 6.30
C LEU A 37 -26.20 -3.03 5.10
N ILE A 38 -26.57 -3.46 3.89
CA ILE A 38 -25.85 -3.09 2.67
C ILE A 38 -25.93 -1.58 2.44
N TYR A 39 -27.13 -0.99 2.55
CA TYR A 39 -27.29 0.47 2.47
C TYR A 39 -26.59 1.19 3.62
N GLY A 40 -26.65 0.65 4.84
CA GLY A 40 -25.96 1.19 6.01
C GLY A 40 -24.45 1.25 5.84
N VAL A 41 -23.83 0.19 5.29
CA VAL A 41 -22.38 0.16 5.01
C VAL A 41 -22.01 1.12 3.88
N ARG A 42 -22.81 1.22 2.82
CA ARG A 42 -22.57 2.20 1.73
C ARG A 42 -22.59 3.62 2.28
N MET A 43 -23.63 3.97 3.04
CA MET A 43 -23.76 5.28 3.67
C MET A 43 -22.62 5.52 4.67
N GLY A 44 -22.28 4.52 5.50
CA GLY A 44 -21.16 4.61 6.43
C GLY A 44 -19.84 4.86 5.73
N GLY A 45 -19.56 4.19 4.61
CA GLY A 45 -18.36 4.40 3.81
C GLY A 45 -18.25 5.83 3.28
N VAL A 46 -19.33 6.38 2.72
CA VAL A 46 -19.36 7.76 2.23
C VAL A 46 -19.23 8.76 3.38
N ILE A 47 -19.93 8.56 4.50
CA ILE A 47 -19.83 9.42 5.68
C ILE A 47 -18.40 9.42 6.22
N CYS A 48 -17.74 8.26 6.33
CA CYS A 48 -16.34 8.17 6.72
C CYS A 48 -15.44 9.00 5.80
N THR A 49 -15.64 8.95 4.48
CA THR A 49 -14.87 9.80 3.55
C THR A 49 -15.15 11.28 3.72
N CYS A 50 -16.39 11.67 4.04
CA CYS A 50 -16.73 13.06 4.36
C CYS A 50 -16.08 13.53 5.66
N LEU A 51 -16.09 12.71 6.71
CA LEU A 51 -15.42 13.00 7.98
C LEU A 51 -13.91 13.16 7.80
N VAL A 52 -13.30 12.27 7.02
CA VAL A 52 -11.88 12.36 6.66
C VAL A 52 -11.59 13.64 5.87
N ALA A 53 -12.45 14.04 4.93
CA ALA A 53 -12.31 15.29 4.19
C ALA A 53 -12.41 16.54 5.09
N GLU A 54 -13.26 16.51 6.12
CA GLU A 54 -13.39 17.61 7.09
C GLU A 54 -12.22 17.66 8.09
N LEU A 55 -11.70 16.50 8.49
CA LEU A 55 -10.57 16.38 9.43
C LEU A 55 -9.23 16.85 8.84
N ILE A 56 -9.10 16.89 7.50
CA ILE A 56 -7.82 17.05 6.82
C ILE A 56 -7.75 18.38 6.06
N PRO A 57 -7.20 19.45 6.68
CA PRO A 57 -6.77 20.62 5.94
C PRO A 57 -5.50 20.35 5.09
N HIS A 58 -4.78 19.23 5.31
CA HIS A 58 -3.51 18.88 4.64
C HIS A 58 -3.49 17.46 4.05
N LEU A 59 -3.98 17.31 2.81
CA LEU A 59 -4.09 16.02 2.12
C LEU A 59 -2.76 15.26 1.97
N ALA A 60 -1.64 15.96 1.80
CA ALA A 60 -0.32 15.34 1.63
C ALA A 60 0.11 14.52 2.86
N LEU A 61 -0.16 15.02 4.07
CA LEU A 61 0.15 14.33 5.33
C LEU A 61 -0.69 13.07 5.48
N PHE A 62 -1.95 13.13 5.11
CA PHE A 62 -2.84 11.97 5.13
C PHE A 62 -2.45 10.91 4.11
N ILE A 63 -2.08 11.31 2.89
CA ILE A 63 -1.59 10.38 1.87
C ILE A 63 -0.30 9.69 2.33
N SER A 64 0.61 10.41 3.00
CA SER A 64 1.82 9.82 3.59
C SER A 64 1.50 8.86 4.74
N LEU A 65 0.54 9.20 5.60
CA LEU A 65 0.11 8.36 6.70
C LEU A 65 -0.55 7.08 6.19
N VAL A 66 -1.58 7.19 5.36
CA VAL A 66 -2.28 6.03 4.78
C VAL A 66 -1.33 5.22 3.90
N GLY A 67 -0.44 5.87 3.16
CA GLY A 67 0.56 5.21 2.32
C GLY A 67 1.59 4.41 3.11
N SER A 68 2.07 4.93 4.24
CA SER A 68 2.98 4.17 5.12
C SER A 68 2.26 3.01 5.81
N VAL A 69 1.07 3.24 6.35
CA VAL A 69 0.29 2.19 7.02
C VAL A 69 -0.14 1.09 6.05
N ALA A 70 -0.84 1.46 4.98
CA ALA A 70 -1.37 0.52 4.00
C ALA A 70 -0.25 -0.06 3.15
N GLY A 71 0.71 0.73 2.69
CA GLY A 71 1.84 0.27 1.88
C GLY A 71 2.70 -0.74 2.63
N THR A 72 3.07 -0.48 3.89
CA THR A 72 3.80 -1.44 4.70
C THR A 72 2.99 -2.72 4.93
N SER A 73 1.69 -2.61 5.21
CA SER A 73 0.82 -3.78 5.37
C SER A 73 0.72 -4.59 4.07
N LEU A 74 0.49 -3.94 2.93
CA LEU A 74 0.35 -4.58 1.62
C LEU A 74 1.65 -5.26 1.15
N THR A 75 2.79 -4.60 1.29
CA THR A 75 4.06 -5.09 0.76
C THR A 75 4.77 -6.06 1.70
N LEU A 76 4.70 -5.87 3.02
CA LEU A 76 5.47 -6.67 3.97
C LEU A 76 4.64 -7.71 4.72
N VAL A 77 3.33 -7.49 4.91
CA VAL A 77 2.48 -8.43 5.68
C VAL A 77 1.79 -9.45 4.78
N PHE A 78 1.41 -9.11 3.54
CA PHE A 78 0.79 -10.10 2.64
C PHE A 78 1.70 -11.27 2.24
N PRO A 79 2.97 -11.08 1.85
CA PRO A 79 3.85 -12.19 1.49
C PRO A 79 4.00 -13.26 2.60
N PRO A 80 4.33 -12.92 3.86
CA PRO A 80 4.44 -13.92 4.92
C PRO A 80 3.07 -14.51 5.28
N MET A 81 1.98 -13.75 5.18
CA MET A 81 0.62 -14.29 5.37
C MET A 81 0.28 -15.37 4.35
N ILE A 82 0.62 -15.17 3.08
CA ILE A 82 0.37 -16.16 2.02
C ILE A 82 1.28 -17.38 2.19
N GLU A 83 2.56 -17.17 2.52
CA GLU A 83 3.52 -18.24 2.76
C GLU A 83 3.11 -19.13 3.96
N LEU A 84 2.61 -18.52 5.04
CA LEU A 84 2.03 -19.22 6.19
C LEU A 84 0.81 -20.05 5.80
N LEU A 85 -0.14 -19.48 5.05
CA LEU A 85 -1.35 -20.19 4.63
C LEU A 85 -1.02 -21.40 3.74
N CYS A 86 -0.09 -21.22 2.79
CA CYS A 86 0.33 -22.27 1.87
C CYS A 86 1.11 -23.39 2.61
N SER A 87 1.97 -23.03 3.55
CA SER A 87 2.76 -23.99 4.34
C SER A 87 1.89 -24.79 5.31
N TYR A 88 0.88 -24.14 5.91
CA TYR A 88 -0.13 -24.81 6.72
C TYR A 88 -0.91 -25.86 5.92
N SER A 89 -1.25 -25.56 4.66
CA SER A 89 -1.95 -26.52 3.79
C SER A 89 -1.08 -27.70 3.33
N LYS A 90 0.25 -27.61 3.42
CA LYS A 90 1.21 -28.61 2.93
C LYS A 90 1.93 -29.38 4.04
N ASP A 91 1.56 -29.18 5.30
CA ASP A 91 2.11 -29.81 6.51
C ASP A 91 3.66 -29.83 6.60
N SER A 92 4.32 -28.90 5.90
CA SER A 92 5.78 -28.81 5.75
C SER A 92 6.27 -27.51 6.40
N LEU A 93 6.06 -27.42 7.72
CA LEU A 93 6.53 -26.31 8.54
C LEU A 93 8.06 -26.39 8.71
N THR A 94 8.78 -25.89 7.71
CA THR A 94 10.24 -25.79 7.75
C THR A 94 10.65 -24.60 8.64
N PRO A 95 11.58 -24.76 9.60
CA PRO A 95 12.00 -23.68 10.52
C PRO A 95 12.54 -22.42 9.81
N TRP A 96 13.01 -22.57 8.56
CA TRP A 96 13.46 -21.46 7.71
C TRP A 96 12.34 -20.46 7.35
N ILE A 97 11.11 -20.94 7.17
CA ILE A 97 9.94 -20.11 6.84
C ILE A 97 9.56 -19.25 8.04
N TRP A 98 9.64 -19.82 9.24
CA TRP A 98 9.39 -19.09 10.49
C TRP A 98 10.33 -17.90 10.69
N ILE A 99 11.62 -18.09 10.44
CA ILE A 99 12.61 -17.02 10.58
C ILE A 99 12.33 -15.89 9.60
N ARG A 100 12.03 -16.21 8.33
CA ARG A 100 11.70 -15.20 7.30
C ARG A 100 10.43 -14.42 7.65
N ASN A 101 9.40 -15.10 8.15
CA ASN A 101 8.16 -14.45 8.56
C ASN A 101 8.36 -13.52 9.76
N ILE A 102 9.14 -13.94 10.76
CA ILE A 102 9.47 -13.10 11.91
C ILE A 102 10.27 -11.87 11.46
N PHE A 103 11.25 -12.06 10.58
CA PHE A 103 12.05 -10.94 10.03
C PHE A 103 11.18 -9.94 9.26
N LEU A 104 10.28 -10.42 8.39
CA LEU A 104 9.34 -9.57 7.63
C LEU A 104 8.36 -8.85 8.55
N MET A 105 7.86 -9.51 9.61
CA MET A 105 6.98 -8.89 10.61
C MET A 105 7.70 -7.78 11.39
N LEU A 106 8.95 -7.99 11.78
CA LEU A 106 9.76 -6.94 12.41
C LEU A 106 9.99 -5.77 11.46
N PHE A 107 10.33 -6.04 10.21
CA PHE A 107 10.53 -5.00 9.20
C PHE A 107 9.24 -4.23 8.91
N ALA A 108 8.09 -4.91 8.91
CA ALA A 108 6.78 -4.29 8.80
C ALA A 108 6.49 -3.37 10.00
N LEU A 109 6.82 -3.80 11.22
CA LEU A 109 6.66 -2.96 12.41
C LEU A 109 7.55 -1.71 12.33
N PHE A 110 8.81 -1.85 11.90
CA PHE A 110 9.70 -0.71 11.70
C PHE A 110 9.20 0.25 10.63
N GLY A 111 8.75 -0.26 9.47
CA GLY A 111 8.19 0.57 8.40
C GLY A 111 6.92 1.32 8.84
N PHE A 112 6.03 0.62 9.56
CA PHE A 112 4.83 1.21 10.12
C PHE A 112 5.15 2.29 11.18
N ALA A 113 6.06 1.99 12.13
CA ALA A 113 6.42 2.89 13.21
C ALA A 113 7.13 4.15 12.69
N THR A 114 8.12 3.99 11.82
CA THR A 114 8.86 5.12 11.23
C THR A 114 7.97 5.97 10.34
N GLY A 115 7.13 5.36 9.50
CA GLY A 115 6.19 6.06 8.63
C GLY A 115 5.13 6.83 9.42
N THR A 116 4.49 6.18 10.39
CA THR A 116 3.47 6.80 11.24
C THR A 116 4.07 7.92 12.10
N TYR A 117 5.25 7.71 12.68
CA TYR A 117 5.95 8.75 13.45
C TYR A 117 6.26 9.98 12.60
N ALA A 118 6.84 9.78 11.41
CA ALA A 118 7.15 10.89 10.50
C ALA A 118 5.90 11.67 10.10
N SER A 119 4.77 11.00 9.84
CA SER A 119 3.51 11.66 9.52
C SER A 119 2.92 12.41 10.72
N ILE A 120 2.94 11.84 11.93
CA ILE A 120 2.41 12.48 13.15
C ILE A 120 3.21 13.72 13.53
N VAL A 121 4.54 13.66 13.47
CA VAL A 121 5.39 14.83 13.77
C VAL A 121 5.05 16.00 12.85
N GLN A 122 4.89 15.74 11.55
CA GLN A 122 4.50 16.77 10.59
C GLN A 122 3.08 17.32 10.83
N ILE A 123 2.15 16.48 11.30
CA ILE A 123 0.81 16.92 11.70
C ILE A 123 0.88 17.87 12.90
N VAL A 124 1.64 17.51 13.94
CA VAL A 124 1.80 18.35 15.15
C VAL A 124 2.48 19.68 14.82
N GLU A 125 3.51 19.67 13.98
CA GLU A 125 4.15 20.89 13.49
C GLU A 125 3.21 21.78 12.67
N ALA A 126 2.36 21.17 11.82
CA ALA A 126 1.38 21.88 11.01
C ALA A 126 0.27 22.54 11.83
N PHE A 127 -0.12 21.93 12.97
CA PHE A 127 -1.09 22.55 13.89
C PHE A 127 -0.45 23.60 14.83
N GLY A 128 0.86 23.59 15.02
CA GLY A 128 1.59 24.53 15.89
C GLY A 128 2.00 25.87 15.24
N LYS A 129 1.90 26.01 13.92
CA LYS A 129 2.16 27.26 13.18
C LYS A 129 0.96 27.57 12.27
N PRO A 130 0.38 28.79 12.32
CA PRO A 130 -0.77 29.14 11.49
C PRO A 130 -0.47 29.20 9.98
N ASP A 131 0.78 29.09 9.55
CA ASP A 131 1.17 29.08 8.14
C ASP A 131 1.36 27.67 7.59
N VAL A 132 0.24 27.02 7.31
CA VAL A 132 0.09 25.86 6.41
C VAL A 132 0.91 26.03 5.14
N THR A 133 0.89 27.25 4.61
CA THR A 133 1.60 27.71 3.44
C THR A 133 3.11 27.43 3.57
N SER A 134 3.72 27.65 4.74
CA SER A 134 5.14 27.38 4.99
C SER A 134 5.49 25.88 5.06
N VAL A 135 4.58 25.04 5.54
CA VAL A 135 4.78 23.57 5.60
C VAL A 135 4.67 22.96 4.21
N VAL A 136 3.66 23.37 3.43
CA VAL A 136 3.51 22.97 2.03
C VAL A 136 4.67 23.53 1.19
N TYR A 137 5.08 24.78 1.38
CA TYR A 137 6.25 25.33 0.70
C TYR A 137 7.54 24.64 1.12
N SER A 138 7.76 24.27 2.39
CA SER A 138 8.99 23.55 2.79
C SER A 138 9.03 22.09 2.28
N GLY A 139 7.88 21.43 2.18
CA GLY A 139 7.75 20.10 1.57
C GLY A 139 7.87 20.14 0.04
N ILE A 140 7.30 21.16 -0.60
CA ILE A 140 7.45 21.41 -2.04
C ILE A 140 8.84 21.98 -2.35
N GLU A 141 9.51 22.71 -1.47
CA GLU A 141 10.87 23.24 -1.65
C GLU A 141 11.90 22.11 -1.61
N LYS A 142 11.70 21.10 -0.76
CA LYS A 142 12.45 19.82 -0.83
C LYS A 142 12.19 19.05 -2.14
N PHE A 143 11.10 19.34 -2.85
CA PHE A 143 10.75 18.72 -4.13
C PHE A 143 10.84 19.71 -5.31
N SER A 144 11.25 20.95 -5.06
CA SER A 144 11.39 22.00 -6.07
C SER A 144 12.77 21.79 -6.67
N PRO A 145 12.86 21.38 -7.94
CA PRO A 145 14.12 21.12 -8.60
C PRO A 145 14.72 22.47 -9.00
N ASN A 146 15.01 23.33 -8.03
CA ASN A 146 15.69 24.59 -8.28
C ASN A 146 16.67 24.93 -7.18
N SER A 147 17.52 23.96 -6.87
CA SER A 147 18.91 24.18 -7.21
C SER A 147 19.25 23.12 -8.25
N ARG A 148 20.10 23.48 -9.21
CA ARG A 148 20.95 22.46 -9.81
C ARG A 148 21.68 21.83 -8.63
N ASP A 149 21.17 20.72 -8.12
CA ASP A 149 22.00 19.78 -7.41
C ASP A 149 23.09 19.51 -8.44
N SER A 150 24.26 20.11 -8.26
CA SER A 150 25.46 19.61 -8.88
C SER A 150 25.39 18.12 -8.62
N LEU A 151 25.09 17.35 -9.67
CA LEU A 151 24.93 15.91 -9.63
C LEU A 151 26.09 15.37 -8.81
N THR A 152 25.88 15.15 -7.51
CA THR A 152 26.95 14.56 -6.72
C THR A 152 27.08 13.18 -7.34
N PRO A 153 28.29 12.76 -7.74
CA PRO A 153 28.48 11.46 -8.38
C PRO A 153 27.77 10.35 -7.60
N TRP A 154 27.72 10.50 -6.28
CA TRP A 154 27.03 9.64 -5.34
C TRP A 154 25.52 9.44 -5.58
N ILE A 155 24.75 10.49 -5.89
CA ILE A 155 23.30 10.38 -6.13
C ILE A 155 23.04 9.63 -7.45
N TRP A 156 23.85 9.88 -8.48
CA TRP A 156 23.78 9.17 -9.75
C TRP A 156 24.16 7.70 -9.61
N ILE A 157 25.23 7.41 -8.87
CA ILE A 157 25.65 6.05 -8.55
C ILE A 157 24.52 5.31 -7.81
N ARG A 158 23.90 5.94 -6.80
CA ARG A 158 22.79 5.33 -6.05
C ARG A 158 21.60 5.01 -6.95
N ASN A 159 21.18 5.94 -7.80
CA ASN A 159 20.02 5.74 -8.67
C ASN A 159 20.30 4.72 -9.79
N ILE A 160 21.49 4.75 -10.39
CA ILE A 160 21.92 3.74 -11.37
C ILE A 160 22.01 2.36 -10.74
N PHE A 161 22.57 2.26 -9.54
CA PHE A 161 22.65 1.00 -8.81
C PHE A 161 21.25 0.44 -8.52
N LEU A 162 20.32 1.28 -8.05
CA LEU A 162 18.92 0.88 -7.83
C LEU A 162 18.23 0.45 -9.13
N MET A 163 18.49 1.14 -10.24
CA MET A 163 17.93 0.79 -11.55
C MET A 163 18.49 -0.54 -12.08
N LEU A 164 19.80 -0.79 -11.92
CA LEU A 164 20.44 -2.05 -12.28
C LEU A 164 19.96 -3.21 -11.41
N PHE A 165 19.82 -2.99 -10.10
CA PHE A 165 19.29 -3.98 -9.18
C PHE A 165 17.84 -4.33 -9.52
N ALA A 166 17.01 -3.34 -9.84
CA ALA A 166 15.63 -3.54 -10.29
C ALA A 166 15.54 -4.31 -11.62
N LEU A 167 16.39 -3.98 -12.59
CA LEU A 167 16.46 -4.70 -13.87
C LEU A 167 16.94 -6.14 -13.70
N PHE A 168 17.91 -6.38 -12.82
CA PHE A 168 18.38 -7.73 -12.52
C PHE A 168 17.29 -8.56 -11.83
N GLY A 169 16.57 -7.98 -10.87
CA GLY A 169 15.41 -8.62 -10.23
C GLY A 169 14.29 -8.93 -11.23
N PHE A 170 14.01 -8.01 -12.16
CA PHE A 170 13.01 -8.21 -13.20
C PHE A 170 13.41 -9.31 -14.20
N ALA A 171 14.67 -9.31 -14.66
CA ALA A 171 15.19 -10.30 -15.59
C ALA A 171 15.25 -11.70 -14.97
N THR A 172 15.74 -11.82 -13.74
CA THR A 172 15.76 -13.09 -12.99
C THR A 172 14.35 -13.59 -12.69
N GLY A 173 13.43 -12.71 -12.30
CA GLY A 173 12.02 -13.06 -12.08
C GLY A 173 11.30 -13.52 -13.36
N THR A 174 11.60 -12.87 -14.49
CA THR A 174 11.03 -13.25 -15.79
C THR A 174 11.62 -14.58 -16.27
N TYR A 175 12.93 -14.79 -16.11
CA TYR A 175 13.58 -16.05 -16.43
C TYR A 175 13.02 -17.21 -15.60
N ALA A 176 12.89 -17.04 -14.27
CA ALA A 176 12.29 -18.04 -13.40
C ALA A 176 10.83 -18.36 -13.77
N SER A 177 10.05 -17.35 -14.14
CA SER A 177 8.66 -17.55 -14.60
C SER A 177 8.60 -18.33 -15.93
N ILE A 178 9.50 -18.04 -16.87
CA ILE A 178 9.56 -18.77 -18.15
C ILE A 178 9.97 -20.22 -17.93
N VAL A 179 10.97 -20.49 -17.08
CA VAL A 179 11.40 -21.86 -16.77
C VAL A 179 10.28 -22.65 -16.11
N GLN A 180 9.54 -22.07 -15.17
CA GLN A 180 8.38 -22.72 -14.56
C GLN A 180 7.27 -23.03 -15.57
N ILE A 181 7.02 -22.13 -16.52
CA ILE A 181 6.03 -22.36 -17.59
C ILE A 181 6.50 -23.49 -18.52
N VAL A 182 7.78 -23.50 -18.91
CA VAL A 182 8.34 -24.54 -19.78
C VAL A 182 8.35 -25.91 -19.09
N GLU A 183 8.70 -25.99 -17.81
CA GLU A 183 8.60 -27.24 -17.05
C GLU A 183 7.15 -27.72 -16.88
N ALA A 184 6.20 -26.81 -16.72
CA ALA A 184 4.78 -27.14 -16.62
C ALA A 184 4.21 -27.71 -17.93
N PHE A 185 4.66 -27.23 -19.09
CA PHE A 185 4.24 -27.73 -20.40
C PHE A 185 5.11 -28.87 -20.97
N GLY A 186 6.31 -29.08 -20.40
CA GLY A 186 7.27 -30.08 -20.87
C GLY A 186 7.11 -31.49 -20.28
N LYS A 187 6.20 -31.68 -19.33
CA LYS A 187 5.84 -33.03 -18.85
C LYS A 187 4.80 -33.65 -19.79
N PRO A 188 5.11 -34.73 -20.51
CA PRO A 188 4.09 -35.50 -21.21
C PRO A 188 3.17 -36.14 -20.17
N ASP A 189 1.86 -36.00 -20.37
CA ASP A 189 0.83 -36.71 -19.60
C ASP A 189 1.08 -38.23 -19.71
N VAL A 190 1.58 -38.83 -18.62
CA VAL A 190 1.64 -40.29 -18.42
C VAL A 190 0.93 -40.61 -17.13
#